data_AF-A0A7X6XG57-F1
#
_entry.id   AF-A0A7X6XG57-F1
#
_cell.length_a   1.000
_cell.length_b   1.000
_cell.length_c   1.000
_cell.angle_alpha   90.00
_cell.angle_beta   90.00
_cell.angle_gamma   90.00
#
_symmetry.space_group_name_H-M   'P 1'
#
loop_
_entity.id
_entity.type
_entity.pdbx_description
1 polymer ?
#
loop_
_entity_poly.entity_id
_entity_poly.type
_entity_poly.pdbx_seq_one_letter_code
_entity_poly.pdbx_strand_id
1 'polypeptide(L)'
;MKTIDAFILYTQQEQAAKTVDQIKQSEYVKKIFLLSPQKGMNPIEGCEIIEIDSMQSTQTVLKIAEKTTADYTLIYQKSTVLKL
;
A
#
# COMPACT_ATOMS: atom_id res chain seq x y z
N MET A 1 17.29 -8.72 -10.21
CA MET A 1 17.09 -7.36 -9.66
C MET A 1 16.10 -7.50 -8.51
N LYS A 2 16.38 -6.95 -7.32
CA LYS A 2 15.49 -7.12 -6.17
C LYS A 2 14.25 -6.24 -6.32
N THR A 3 13.09 -6.77 -5.96
CA THR A 3 11.78 -6.14 -6.16
C THR A 3 11.14 -5.73 -4.84
N ILE A 4 10.16 -4.83 -4.91
CA ILE A 4 9.45 -4.29 -3.75
C ILE A 4 7.94 -4.45 -3.95
N ASP A 5 7.26 -4.97 -2.94
CA ASP A 5 5.81 -4.86 -2.81
C ASP A 5 5.48 -3.70 -1.85
N ALA A 6 4.70 -2.74 -2.31
CA ALA A 6 4.37 -1.53 -1.57
C ALA A 6 2.99 -1.61 -0.92
N PHE A 7 2.91 -1.29 0.36
CA PHE A 7 1.70 -1.26 1.16
C PHE A 7 1.47 0.15 1.68
N ILE A 8 0.40 0.80 1.24
CA ILE A 8 0.12 2.21 1.49
C ILE A 8 -1.12 2.32 2.36
N LEU A 9 -1.04 3.09 3.45
CA LEU A 9 -2.21 3.42 4.26
C LEU A 9 -3.24 4.19 3.42
N TYR A 10 -4.45 3.65 3.33
CA TYR A 10 -5.53 4.17 2.51
C TYR A 10 -6.69 4.68 3.34
N THR A 11 -6.64 5.98 3.66
CA THR A 11 -7.69 6.71 4.39
C THR A 11 -8.41 7.75 3.54
N GLN A 12 -7.78 8.25 2.47
CA GLN A 12 -8.33 9.26 1.57
C GLN A 12 -7.93 8.97 0.11
N GLN A 13 -8.90 9.00 -0.81
CA GLN A 13 -8.71 8.69 -2.24
C GLN A 13 -7.68 9.58 -2.93
N GLU A 14 -7.80 10.90 -2.79
CA GLU A 14 -6.91 11.84 -3.47
C GLU A 14 -5.45 11.67 -3.03
N GLN A 15 -5.21 11.46 -1.74
CA GLN A 15 -3.87 11.31 -1.18
C GLN A 15 -3.24 9.96 -1.59
N ALA A 16 -4.02 8.89 -1.54
CA ALA A 16 -3.56 7.56 -1.96
C ALA A 16 -3.23 7.55 -3.45
N ALA A 17 -4.07 8.13 -4.31
CA ALA A 17 -3.80 8.23 -5.74
C ALA A 17 -2.47 8.95 -6.04
N LYS A 18 -2.24 10.12 -5.44
CA LYS A 18 -0.97 10.85 -5.60
C LYS A 18 0.25 10.04 -5.14
N THR A 19 0.12 9.28 -4.07
CA THR A 19 1.20 8.44 -3.54
C THR A 19 1.46 7.23 -4.43
N VAL A 20 0.39 6.61 -4.95
CA VAL A 20 0.46 5.52 -5.93
C VAL A 20 1.17 6.00 -7.20
N ASP A 21 0.83 7.16 -7.73
CA ASP A 21 1.44 7.71 -8.96
C ASP A 21 2.94 7.96 -8.81
N GLN A 22 3.39 8.38 -7.62
CA GLN A 22 4.80 8.54 -7.30
C GLN A 22 5.50 7.18 -7.21
N ILE A 23 4.92 6.23 -6.47
CA ILE A 23 5.50 4.90 -6.26
C ILE A 23 5.58 4.11 -7.58
N LYS A 24 4.58 4.24 -8.46
CA LYS A 24 4.56 3.60 -9.78
C LYS A 24 5.68 4.06 -10.72
N GLN A 25 6.30 5.22 -10.47
CA GLN A 25 7.46 5.68 -11.26
C GLN A 25 8.73 4.89 -10.94
N SER A 26 8.76 4.16 -9.83
CA SER A 26 9.91 3.34 -9.45
C SER A 26 9.87 1.97 -10.16
N GLU A 27 10.92 1.68 -10.93
CA GLU A 27 11.07 0.38 -11.63
C GLU A 27 11.24 -0.81 -10.68
N TYR A 28 11.49 -0.57 -9.39
CA TYR A 28 11.65 -1.62 -8.38
C TYR A 28 10.32 -2.10 -7.81
N VAL A 29 9.24 -1.34 -7.98
CA VAL A 29 7.94 -1.65 -7.39
C VAL A 29 7.17 -2.60 -8.29
N LYS A 30 6.85 -3.78 -7.76
CA LYS A 30 6.15 -4.85 -8.49
C LYS A 30 4.65 -4.79 -8.28
N LYS A 31 4.19 -4.63 -7.04
CA LYS A 31 2.77 -4.55 -6.68
C LYS A 31 2.53 -3.45 -5.66
N ILE A 32 1.31 -2.91 -5.71
CA ILE A 32 0.85 -1.89 -4.77
C ILE A 32 -0.44 -2.37 -4.12
N PHE A 33 -0.43 -2.38 -2.80
CA PHE A 33 -1.54 -2.73 -1.93
C PHE A 33 -1.97 -1.52 -1.11
N LEU A 34 -3.28 -1.32 -0.99
CA LEU A 34 -3.89 -0.23 -0.24
C LEU A 34 -4.50 -0.79 1.04
N LEU A 35 -3.89 -0.46 2.17
CA LEU A 35 -4.35 -0.91 3.50
C LEU A 35 -5.42 0.05 4.01
N SER A 36 -6.68 -0.34 4.01
CA SER A 36 -7.75 0.54 4.50
C SER A 36 -8.40 0.05 5.79
N PRO A 37 -8.44 0.88 6.85
CA PRO A 37 -9.26 0.61 8.03
C PRO A 37 -10.76 0.88 7.79
N GLN A 38 -11.11 1.48 6.65
CA GLN A 38 -12.49 1.80 6.27
C GLN A 38 -13.00 0.77 5.25
N LYS A 39 -14.24 0.33 5.43
CA LYS A 39 -14.90 -0.58 4.48
C LYS A 39 -15.43 0.18 3.28
N GLY A 40 -15.41 -0.46 2.12
CA GLY A 40 -16.03 0.08 0.90
C GLY A 40 -15.30 1.27 0.28
N MET A 41 -13.99 1.39 0.50
CA MET A 41 -13.18 2.39 -0.21
C MET A 41 -13.15 2.12 -1.71
N ASN A 42 -13.11 3.19 -2.51
CA ASN A 42 -13.06 3.08 -3.96
C ASN A 42 -11.72 2.46 -4.42
N PRO A 43 -11.74 1.53 -5.38
CA PRO A 43 -10.52 0.96 -5.96
C PRO A 43 -9.71 2.03 -6.69
N ILE A 44 -8.38 1.91 -6.64
CA ILE A 44 -7.44 2.67 -7.46
C ILE A 44 -6.87 1.72 -8.50
N GLU A 45 -6.82 2.15 -9.76
CA GLU A 45 -6.38 1.31 -10.86
C GLU A 45 -4.96 0.76 -10.63
N GLY A 46 -4.79 -0.54 -10.84
CA GLY A 46 -3.51 -1.24 -10.63
C GLY A 46 -3.13 -1.45 -9.17
N CYS A 47 -4.05 -1.23 -8.21
CA CYS A 47 -3.83 -1.46 -6.79
C CYS A 47 -4.88 -2.42 -6.21
N GLU A 48 -4.47 -3.28 -5.27
CA GLU A 48 -5.38 -4.16 -4.52
C GLU A 48 -5.68 -3.56 -3.15
N ILE A 49 -6.96 -3.49 -2.76
CA ILE A 49 -7.34 -3.03 -1.42
C ILE A 49 -7.35 -4.20 -0.44
N ILE A 50 -6.69 -4.02 0.69
CA ILE A 50 -6.72 -4.94 1.83
C ILE A 50 -7.41 -4.20 2.97
N GLU A 51 -8.60 -4.69 3.34
CA GLU A 51 -9.28 -4.22 4.55
C GLU A 51 -8.50 -4.65 5.79
N ILE A 52 -8.22 -3.70 6.67
CA ILE A 52 -7.52 -3.90 7.94
C ILE A 52 -8.35 -3.35 9.09
N ASP A 53 -8.01 -3.74 10.31
CA ASP A 53 -8.58 -3.15 11.52
C ASP A 53 -7.78 -1.90 11.93
N SER A 54 -6.47 -2.01 12.04
CA SER A 54 -5.55 -0.91 12.31
C SER A 54 -4.14 -1.21 11.80
N MET A 55 -3.34 -0.17 11.55
CA MET A 55 -1.96 -0.36 11.11
C MET A 55 -1.07 -1.03 12.16
N GLN A 56 -1.41 -0.89 13.44
CA GLN A 56 -0.64 -1.45 14.55
C GLN A 56 -1.08 -2.88 14.94
N SER A 57 -2.09 -3.44 14.25
CA SER A 57 -2.59 -4.78 14.55
C SER A 57 -1.66 -5.87 14.03
N THR A 58 -1.48 -6.92 14.84
CA THR A 58 -0.81 -8.16 14.41
C THR A 58 -1.50 -8.75 13.17
N GLN A 59 -2.83 -8.66 13.07
CA GLN A 59 -3.56 -9.18 11.91
C GLN A 59 -3.20 -8.44 10.62
N THR A 60 -2.93 -7.13 10.70
CA THR A 60 -2.46 -6.34 9.56
C THR A 60 -1.08 -6.79 9.11
N VAL A 61 -0.15 -7.02 10.05
CA VAL A 61 1.19 -7.51 9.72
C VAL A 61 1.12 -8.90 9.07
N LEU A 62 0.27 -9.80 9.57
CA LEU A 62 0.06 -11.12 8.97
C LEU A 62 -0.49 -11.02 7.54
N LYS A 63 -1.51 -10.18 7.30
CA LYS A 63 -2.05 -9.94 5.96
C LYS A 63 -1.00 -9.40 4.98
N ILE A 64 -0.14 -8.48 5.44
CA ILE A 64 0.98 -7.95 4.64
C ILE A 64 1.95 -9.09 4.28
N ALA A 65 2.32 -9.92 5.26
CA ALA A 65 3.24 -11.04 5.06
C ALA A 65 2.66 -12.07 4.06
N GLU A 66 1.38 -12.42 4.17
CA GLU A 66 0.69 -13.34 3.28
C GLU A 66 0.64 -12.86 1.82
N LYS A 67 0.56 -11.54 1.61
CA LYS A 67 0.46 -10.92 0.28
C LYS A 67 1.82 -10.57 -0.34
N THR A 68 2.88 -10.52 0.46
CA THR A 68 4.23 -10.19 0.00
C THR A 68 4.80 -11.32 -0.86
N THR A 69 5.22 -10.98 -2.06
CA THR A 69 5.84 -11.88 -3.04
C THR A 69 7.19 -11.36 -3.55
N ALA A 70 7.54 -10.13 -3.22
CA ALA A 70 8.79 -9.48 -3.58
C ALA A 70 9.89 -9.71 -2.53
N ASP A 71 11.12 -9.33 -2.87
CA ASP A 71 12.28 -9.45 -1.97
C ASP A 71 12.19 -8.52 -0.76
N TYR A 72 11.49 -7.40 -0.93
CA TYR A 72 11.31 -6.37 0.09
C TYR A 72 9.86 -5.88 0.16
N THR A 73 9.50 -5.39 1.34
CA THR A 73 8.20 -4.78 1.61
C THR A 73 8.40 -3.32 1.99
N LEU A 74 7.72 -2.42 1.27
CA LEU A 74 7.61 -1.00 1.66
C LEU A 74 6.29 -0.80 2.39
N ILE A 75 6.34 -0.29 3.63
CA ILE A 75 5.13 0.06 4.38
C ILE A 75 5.07 1.59 4.54
N TYR A 76 4.17 2.24 3.79
CA TYR A 76 3.97 3.68 3.83
C TYR A 76 2.77 4.05 4.72
N GLN A 77 3.07 4.47 5.95
CA GLN A 77 2.05 4.74 6.99
C GLN A 77 1.64 6.21 7.10
N LYS A 78 2.27 7.12 6.34
CA LYS A 78 2.02 8.55 6.50
C LYS A 78 0.73 8.98 5.82
N SER A 79 -0.03 9.83 6.50
CA SER A 79 -1.17 10.60 5.96
C SER A 79 -0.73 11.83 5.14
N THR A 80 0.56 11.98 4.86
CA THR A 80 1.09 12.98 3.92
C THR A 80 1.41 12.31 2.58
N VAL A 81 1.33 13.06 1.48
CA VAL A 81 1.75 12.55 0.15
C VAL A 81 3.26 12.29 0.14
N LEU A 82 3.68 11.16 -0.44
CA LEU A 82 5.09 10.88 -0.68
C LEU A 82 5.60 11.78 -1.81
N LYS A 83 6.74 12.44 -1.59
CA LYS A 83 7.52 13.08 -2.66
C LYS A 83 8.81 12.29 -2.77
N LEU A 84 9.01 11.60 -3.90
CA LEU A 84 10.26 10.92 -4.23
C LEU A 84 11.30 11.91 -4.75
#